data_AF-A0A1E5W8T9-F1
#
_entry.id   AF-A0A1E5W8T9-F1
#
_cell.length_a   1.000
_cell.length_b   1.000
_cell.length_c   1.000
_cell.angle_alpha   90.00
_cell.angle_beta   90.00
_cell.angle_gamma   90.00
#
_symmetry.space_group_name_H-M   'P 1'
#
loop_
_entity.id
_entity.type
_entity.pdbx_description
1 polymer ?
#
loop_
_entity_poly.entity_id
_entity_poly.type
_entity_poly.pdbx_seq_one_letter_code
_entity_poly.pdbx_strand_id
1 'polypeptide(L)'
;MLSNANFQALRVLDLESSVKLRNCYLQNICHLFQLRYLRIAASSITRLPEQIGELQFLETLDLRHTWIRKLPGSIVKLHRLIFLLVNGSQLLDGVGNMQFLEELSGISMYNECTKKLVKRDPDSRTHSKLISSS
;
A
#
# COMPACT_ATOMS: atom_id res chain seq x y z
N MET A 1 -21.96 1.98 6.41
CA MET A 1 -22.83 0.80 6.22
C MET A 1 -22.35 -0.45 6.95
N LEU A 2 -21.06 -0.65 7.26
CA LEU A 2 -20.60 -1.81 8.07
C LEU A 2 -20.48 -1.54 9.59
N SER A 3 -20.56 -0.29 10.04
CA SER A 3 -20.23 0.10 11.44
C SER A 3 -21.12 -0.54 12.51
N ASN A 4 -22.33 -0.99 12.18
CA ASN A 4 -23.31 -1.51 13.14
C ASN A 4 -23.59 -3.00 12.96
N ALA A 5 -22.84 -3.68 12.09
CA ALA A 5 -23.08 -5.10 11.81
C ALA A 5 -22.11 -5.98 12.60
N ASN A 6 -22.66 -6.83 13.47
CA ASN A 6 -21.89 -7.76 14.31
C ASN A 6 -21.53 -9.04 13.54
N PHE A 7 -20.63 -8.91 12.57
CA PHE A 7 -20.20 -10.02 11.72
C PHE A 7 -19.07 -10.84 12.35
N GLN A 8 -19.38 -11.59 13.41
CA GLN A 8 -18.37 -12.38 14.14
C GLN A 8 -17.89 -13.63 13.41
N ALA A 9 -18.53 -14.02 12.32
CA ALA A 9 -18.19 -15.21 11.54
C ALA A 9 -17.82 -14.90 10.08
N LEU A 10 -17.82 -13.62 9.68
CA LEU A 10 -17.55 -13.25 8.29
C LEU A 10 -16.07 -13.48 7.98
N ARG A 11 -15.82 -14.32 6.96
CA ARG A 11 -14.48 -14.73 6.54
C ARG A 11 -14.10 -14.20 5.16
N VAL A 12 -15.09 -13.84 4.35
CA VAL A 12 -14.90 -13.39 2.98
C VAL A 12 -15.65 -12.09 2.81
N LEU A 13 -14.94 -11.05 2.38
CA LEU A 13 -15.53 -9.78 2.01
C LEU A 13 -14.97 -9.38 0.65
N ASP A 14 -15.85 -9.30 -0.34
CA ASP A 14 -15.55 -8.77 -1.66
C ASP A 14 -16.31 -7.46 -1.87
N LEU A 15 -15.57 -6.38 -2.07
CA LEU A 15 -16.09 -5.04 -2.31
C LEU A 15 -15.70 -4.60 -3.72
N GLU A 16 -16.52 -4.98 -4.70
CA GLU A 16 -16.47 -4.39 -6.03
C GLU A 16 -17.49 -3.26 -6.12
N SER A 17 -17.05 -2.07 -6.51
CA SER A 17 -17.92 -0.91 -6.60
C SER A 17 -17.70 -0.12 -7.88
N SER A 18 -18.77 0.01 -8.66
CA SER A 18 -18.87 0.97 -9.77
C SER A 18 -19.11 2.41 -9.29
N VAL A 19 -19.54 2.58 -8.03
CA VAL A 19 -19.74 3.89 -7.38
C VAL A 19 -18.53 4.29 -6.53
N LYS A 20 -18.41 5.59 -6.22
CA LYS A 20 -17.28 6.16 -5.46
C LYS A 20 -17.25 5.68 -4.00
N LEU A 21 -16.54 4.59 -3.73
CA LEU A 21 -16.16 4.11 -2.40
C LEU A 21 -15.09 5.08 -1.83
N ARG A 22 -15.38 5.76 -0.71
CA ARG A 22 -14.41 6.64 -0.04
C ARG A 22 -13.52 5.87 0.92
N ASN A 23 -12.26 6.32 1.05
CA ASN A 23 -11.28 5.74 1.97
C ASN A 23 -11.78 5.60 3.43
N CYS A 24 -12.64 6.50 3.91
CA CYS A 24 -13.16 6.45 5.29
C CYS A 24 -14.02 5.21 5.58
N TYR A 25 -14.63 4.58 4.56
CA TYR A 25 -15.42 3.38 4.77
C TYR A 25 -14.58 2.16 5.14
N LEU A 26 -13.28 2.18 4.84
CA LEU A 26 -12.37 1.08 5.13
C LEU A 26 -12.02 0.97 6.63
N GLN A 27 -12.21 2.04 7.42
CA GLN A 27 -11.92 2.02 8.85
C GLN A 27 -12.68 0.92 9.60
N ASN A 28 -13.92 0.65 9.19
CA ASN A 28 -14.75 -0.36 9.84
C ASN A 28 -14.44 -1.79 9.40
N ILE A 29 -13.73 -1.99 8.27
CA ILE A 29 -13.36 -3.32 7.78
C ILE A 29 -12.36 -3.96 8.74
N CYS A 30 -11.52 -3.15 9.41
CA CYS A 30 -10.53 -3.61 10.38
C CYS A 30 -11.17 -4.29 11.61
N HIS A 31 -12.44 -4.02 11.91
CA HIS A 31 -13.17 -4.70 12.99
C HIS A 31 -13.66 -6.11 12.59
N LEU A 32 -13.52 -6.52 11.33
CA LEU A 32 -13.89 -7.84 10.85
C LEU A 32 -12.71 -8.81 11.04
N PHE A 33 -12.27 -8.97 12.29
CA PHE A 33 -11.04 -9.68 12.66
C PHE A 33 -10.99 -11.15 12.21
N GLN A 34 -12.14 -11.76 11.90
CA GLN A 34 -12.23 -13.14 11.38
C GLN A 34 -12.07 -13.25 9.86
N LEU A 35 -11.85 -12.14 9.16
CA LEU A 35 -11.63 -12.15 7.71
C LEU A 35 -10.39 -12.96 7.35
N ARG A 36 -10.56 -13.81 6.34
CA ARG A 36 -9.53 -14.60 5.67
C ARG A 36 -9.30 -14.11 4.25
N TYR A 37 -10.34 -13.59 3.60
CA TYR A 37 -10.28 -13.01 2.27
C TYR A 37 -10.88 -11.61 2.26
N LEU A 38 -10.12 -10.64 1.76
CA LEU A 38 -10.57 -9.28 1.52
C LEU A 38 -10.18 -8.84 0.12
N ARG A 39 -11.18 -8.57 -0.71
CA ARG A 39 -11.01 -7.90 -2.00
C ARG A 39 -11.65 -6.52 -1.97
N ILE A 40 -10.91 -5.52 -2.42
CA ILE A 40 -11.40 -4.15 -2.62
C ILE A 40 -11.05 -3.75 -4.05
N ALA A 41 -12.08 -3.66 -4.90
CA ALA A 41 -11.97 -3.23 -6.29
C ALA A 41 -12.79 -1.94 -6.47
N ALA A 42 -12.14 -0.79 -6.30
CA ALA A 42 -12.75 0.52 -6.48
C ALA A 42 -11.70 1.58 -6.83
N SER A 43 -11.89 2.23 -7.99
CA SER A 43 -10.95 3.23 -8.51
C SER A 43 -10.89 4.53 -7.70
N SER A 44 -11.81 4.74 -6.76
CA SER A 44 -11.78 5.89 -5.85
C SER A 44 -10.95 5.66 -4.57
N ILE A 45 -10.47 4.42 -4.35
CA ILE A 45 -9.68 4.06 -3.18
C ILE A 45 -8.20 4.30 -3.46
N THR A 46 -7.59 5.12 -2.62
CA THR A 46 -6.20 5.59 -2.78
C THR A 46 -5.31 5.26 -1.59
N ARG A 47 -5.89 4.80 -0.48
CA ARG A 47 -5.18 4.43 0.75
C ARG A 47 -5.94 3.38 1.54
N LEU A 48 -5.21 2.56 2.29
CA LEU A 48 -5.74 1.72 3.35
C LEU A 48 -5.52 2.38 4.72
N PRO A 49 -6.37 2.07 5.72
CA PRO A 49 -6.11 2.43 7.11
C PRO A 49 -4.93 1.63 7.67
N GLU A 50 -4.23 2.20 8.66
CA GLU A 50 -3.13 1.53 9.38
C GLU A 50 -3.63 0.34 10.21
N GLN A 51 -4.92 0.33 10.55
CA GLN A 51 -5.60 -0.74 11.26
C GLN A 51 -5.79 -1.99 10.38
N ILE A 52 -5.45 -1.96 9.09
CA ILE A 52 -5.53 -3.17 8.26
C ILE A 52 -4.69 -4.32 8.84
N GLY A 53 -3.57 -4.00 9.49
CA GLY A 53 -2.73 -4.97 10.17
C GLY A 53 -3.39 -5.66 11.37
N GLU A 54 -4.60 -5.28 11.79
CA GLU A 54 -5.36 -5.95 12.85
C GLU A 54 -6.09 -7.20 12.35
N LEU A 55 -6.19 -7.39 11.03
CA LEU A 55 -6.80 -8.57 10.40
C LEU A 55 -5.84 -9.78 10.45
N GLN A 56 -5.51 -10.24 11.65
CA GLN A 56 -4.50 -11.28 11.92
C GLN A 56 -4.80 -12.65 11.28
N PHE A 57 -6.03 -12.88 10.84
CA PHE A 57 -6.46 -14.09 10.14
C PHE A 57 -6.50 -13.96 8.61
N LEU A 58 -6.16 -12.78 8.07
CA LEU A 58 -6.24 -12.51 6.65
C LEU A 58 -5.18 -13.32 5.89
N GLU A 59 -5.65 -14.09 4.92
CA GLU A 59 -4.84 -14.96 4.04
C GLU A 59 -4.72 -14.35 2.64
N THR A 60 -5.72 -13.61 2.18
CA THR A 60 -5.71 -12.93 0.88
C THR A 60 -6.13 -11.48 1.01
N LEU A 61 -5.29 -10.58 0.50
CA LEU A 61 -5.61 -9.18 0.31
C LEU A 61 -5.47 -8.82 -1.17
N ASP A 62 -6.61 -8.61 -1.82
CA ASP A 62 -6.68 -8.24 -3.24
C ASP A 62 -7.12 -6.78 -3.40
N LEU A 63 -6.18 -5.95 -3.82
CA LEU A 63 -6.35 -4.52 -4.06
C LEU A 63 -6.15 -4.19 -5.55
N ARG A 64 -6.18 -5.20 -6.42
CA ARG A 64 -6.19 -4.99 -7.86
C ARG A 64 -7.43 -4.14 -8.19
N HIS A 65 -7.26 -3.19 -9.11
CA HIS A 65 -8.29 -2.18 -9.43
C HIS A 65 -8.53 -1.09 -8.37
N THR A 66 -7.55 -0.85 -7.50
CA THR A 66 -7.47 0.39 -6.70
C THR A 66 -6.34 1.30 -7.20
N TRP A 67 -6.24 2.52 -6.63
CA TRP A 67 -5.14 3.46 -6.83
C TRP A 67 -4.25 3.59 -5.59
N ILE A 68 -4.14 2.52 -4.80
CA ILE A 68 -3.27 2.48 -3.62
C ILE A 68 -1.81 2.38 -4.08
N ARG A 69 -1.09 3.50 -4.03
CA ARG A 69 0.34 3.55 -4.40
C ARG A 69 1.28 3.24 -3.24
N LYS A 70 0.82 3.44 -2.00
CA LYS A 70 1.57 3.16 -0.79
C LYS A 70 0.70 2.35 0.16
N LEU A 71 1.19 1.16 0.51
CA LEU A 71 0.60 0.33 1.54
C LEU A 71 1.00 0.88 2.93
N PRO A 72 0.13 0.72 3.96
CA PRO A 72 0.46 1.08 5.33
C PRO A 72 1.56 0.17 5.89
N GLY A 73 2.38 0.68 6.82
CA GLY A 73 3.51 -0.09 7.37
C GLY A 73 3.08 -1.34 8.12
N SER A 74 1.91 -1.28 8.76
CA SER A 74 1.19 -2.38 9.41
C SER A 74 0.86 -3.58 8.53
N ILE A 75 1.00 -3.49 7.20
CA ILE A 75 0.77 -4.65 6.32
C ILE A 75 1.65 -5.85 6.72
N VAL A 76 2.86 -5.58 7.22
CA VAL A 76 3.82 -6.59 7.69
C VAL A 76 3.36 -7.31 8.95
N LYS A 77 2.31 -6.81 9.63
CA LYS A 77 1.68 -7.46 10.78
C LYS A 77 0.65 -8.52 10.38
N LEU A 78 0.36 -8.67 9.08
CA LEU A 78 -0.55 -9.72 8.59
C LEU A 78 0.21 -11.05 8.51
N HIS A 79 0.45 -11.65 9.68
CA HIS A 79 1.32 -12.83 9.81
C HIS A 79 0.83 -14.08 9.05
N ARG A 80 -0.46 -14.12 8.66
CA ARG A 80 -1.05 -15.24 7.90
C ARG A 80 -1.29 -14.92 6.42
N LEU A 81 -0.84 -13.77 5.93
CA LEU A 81 -1.09 -13.36 4.57
C LEU A 81 -0.29 -14.24 3.60
N ILE A 82 -1.01 -14.85 2.66
CA ILE A 82 -0.48 -15.73 1.63
C ILE A 82 -0.40 -15.00 0.29
N PHE A 83 -1.44 -14.24 -0.05
CA PHE A 83 -1.56 -13.53 -1.31
C PHE A 83 -1.73 -12.03 -1.07
N LEU A 84 -0.77 -11.24 -1.55
CA LEU A 84 -0.85 -9.78 -1.58
C LEU A 84 -0.84 -9.28 -3.03
N LEU A 85 -2.02 -8.94 -3.53
CA LEU A 85 -2.22 -8.59 -4.94
C LEU A 85 -2.52 -7.10 -5.02
N VAL A 86 -1.61 -6.32 -5.61
CA VAL A 86 -1.72 -4.85 -5.65
C VAL A 86 -1.58 -4.30 -7.07
N ASN A 87 -1.76 -2.99 -7.24
CA ASN A 87 -1.68 -2.33 -8.55
C ASN A 87 -0.73 -1.13 -8.51
N GLY A 88 0.54 -1.39 -8.82
CA GLY A 88 1.59 -0.37 -8.86
C GLY A 88 1.94 0.23 -7.50
N SER A 89 1.86 -0.57 -6.42
CA SER A 89 2.23 -0.12 -5.08
C SER A 89 3.74 -0.23 -4.85
N GLN A 90 4.29 0.65 -4.01
CA GLN A 90 5.69 0.57 -3.60
C GLN A 90 5.95 -0.67 -2.76
N LEU A 91 7.11 -1.30 -2.98
CA LEU A 91 7.61 -2.34 -2.09
C LEU A 91 7.84 -1.74 -0.70
N LEU A 92 7.34 -2.43 0.34
CA LEU A 92 7.55 -2.05 1.71
C LEU A 92 8.70 -2.86 2.32
N ASP A 93 9.48 -2.19 3.16
CA ASP A 93 10.47 -2.83 4.02
C ASP A 93 9.77 -3.82 4.97
N GLY A 94 10.38 -4.99 5.17
CA GLY A 94 9.86 -6.03 6.06
C GLY A 94 8.88 -7.02 5.42
N VAL A 95 8.44 -6.81 4.17
CA VAL A 95 7.65 -7.81 3.43
C VAL A 95 8.41 -9.13 3.26
N GLY A 96 9.75 -9.07 3.17
CA GLY A 96 10.61 -10.26 3.14
C GLY A 96 10.58 -11.11 4.43
N ASN A 97 10.02 -10.61 5.53
CA ASN A 97 9.88 -11.35 6.78
C ASN A 97 8.52 -12.05 6.92
N MET A 98 7.63 -11.92 5.93
CA MET A 98 6.29 -12.51 5.96
C MET A 98 6.37 -14.00 5.60
N GLN A 99 6.36 -14.86 6.62
CA GLN A 99 6.68 -16.29 6.52
C GLN A 99 5.75 -17.11 5.61
N PHE A 100 4.49 -16.69 5.48
CA PHE A 100 3.46 -17.40 4.70
C PHE A 100 3.18 -16.75 3.35
N LEU A 101 3.86 -15.64 3.01
CA LEU A 101 3.60 -14.92 1.77
C LEU A 101 4.14 -15.71 0.58
N GLU A 102 3.22 -16.27 -0.20
CA GLU A 102 3.53 -17.08 -1.39
C GLU A 102 3.47 -16.24 -2.68
N GLU A 103 2.56 -15.26 -2.74
CA GLU A 103 2.46 -14.36 -3.88
C GLU A 103 2.47 -12.89 -3.47
N LEU A 104 3.36 -12.14 -4.10
CA LEU A 104 3.38 -10.69 -4.10
C LEU A 104 3.40 -10.21 -5.55
N SER A 105 2.31 -9.59 -6.01
CA SER A 105 2.19 -9.17 -7.41
C SER A 105 1.74 -7.72 -7.56
N GLY A 106 2.15 -7.09 -8.66
CA GLY A 106 1.82 -5.71 -9.01
C GLY A 106 2.61 -4.64 -8.25
N ILE A 107 3.80 -4.97 -7.74
CA ILE A 107 4.71 -4.00 -7.13
C ILE A 107 5.37 -3.11 -8.20
N SER A 108 5.45 -1.81 -7.93
CA SER A 108 6.19 -0.86 -8.75
C SER A 108 7.63 -0.72 -8.25
N MET A 109 8.59 -0.84 -9.17
CA MET A 109 10.00 -0.54 -8.92
C MET A 109 10.32 0.98 -8.89
N TYR A 110 9.31 1.86 -8.95
CA TYR A 110 9.54 3.30 -8.94
C TYR A 110 9.97 3.78 -7.55
N ASN A 111 11.28 3.83 -7.37
CA ASN A 111 11.95 4.36 -6.20
C ASN A 111 11.95 5.91 -6.25
N GLU A 112 11.35 6.57 -5.27
CA GLU A 112 11.41 8.03 -5.11
C GLU A 112 12.81 8.58 -4.72
N CYS A 113 13.85 7.74 -4.60
CA CYS A 113 15.25 8.18 -4.42
C CYS A 113 15.73 9.13 -5.50
N THR A 114 15.11 9.12 -6.69
CA THR A 114 15.46 10.05 -7.76
C THR A 114 15.08 11.51 -7.45
N LYS A 115 14.24 11.78 -6.44
CA LYS A 115 13.94 13.17 -6.01
C LYS A 115 15.05 13.80 -5.16
N LYS A 116 16.01 13.04 -4.64
CA LYS A 116 17.16 13.61 -3.89
C LYS A 116 18.29 14.11 -4.79
N LEU A 117 18.32 13.73 -6.08
CA LEU A 117 19.36 14.16 -7.03
C LEU A 117 19.04 15.46 -7.77
N VAL A 118 17.89 16.10 -7.51
CA VAL A 118 17.51 17.41 -8.09
C VAL A 118 17.30 18.47 -7.00
N LYS A 119 18.13 18.46 -5.96
CA LYS A 119 18.46 19.71 -5.27
C LYS A 119 19.83 20.14 -5.77
N ARG A 120 19.84 20.80 -6.95
CA ARG A 120 21.02 21.56 -7.39
C ARG A 120 21.33 22.58 -6.31
N ASP A 121 22.51 22.46 -5.72
CA ASP A 121 23.10 23.46 -4.86
C ASP A 121 23.13 24.81 -5.62
N PRO A 122 22.50 25.88 -5.11
CA PRO A 122 22.53 27.18 -5.78
C PRO A 122 23.91 27.87 -5.75
N ASP A 123 24.90 27.30 -5.05
CA ASP A 123 26.07 28.05 -4.62
C ASP A 123 27.44 27.38 -4.88
N SER A 124 27.56 26.46 -5.85
CA SER A 124 28.89 26.00 -6.30
C SER A 124 29.55 27.04 -7.21
N ARG A 125 29.85 28.21 -6.63
CA ARG A 125 30.71 29.22 -7.23
C ARG A 125 32.15 28.86 -6.86
N THR A 126 32.84 28.13 -7.73
CA THR A 126 34.30 27.96 -7.60
C THR A 126 34.99 28.31 -8.91
N HIS A 127 35.74 29.40 -8.80
CA HIS A 127 36.67 29.99 -9.74
C HIS A 127 37.56 29.00 -10.50
N SER A 128 37.66 29.19 -11.81
CA SER A 128 38.93 29.01 -12.53
C SER A 128 39.17 30.23 -13.42
N LYS A 129 40.19 31.02 -13.04
CA LYS A 129 40.73 32.16 -13.78
C LYS A 129 41.37 31.69 -15.10
N LEU A 130 41.13 32.49 -16.13
CA LEU A 130 42.07 32.99 -17.15
C LEU A 130 42.97 31.97 -17.89
N ILE A 131 42.65 31.77 -19.17
CA ILE A 131 43.65 31.75 -20.24
C ILE A 131 43.16 32.76 -21.29
N SER A 132 43.74 33.95 -21.31
CA SER A 132 43.70 34.84 -22.47
C SER A 132 44.96 34.59 -23.29
N SER A 133 44.78 34.15 -24.52
CA SER A 133 45.80 34.15 -25.57
C SER A 133 45.89 35.55 -26.18
N SER A 134 47.14 36.03 -26.31
CA SER A 134 47.70 37.03 -27.25
C SER A 134 48.70 37.94 -26.55
#